data_AF-A0A067EFH2-F1
#
_entry.id   AF-A0A067EFH2-F1
#
_cell.length_a   1.000
_cell.length_b   1.000
_cell.length_c   1.000
_cell.angle_alpha   90.00
_cell.angle_beta   90.00
_cell.angle_gamma   90.00
#
_symmetry.space_group_name_H-M   'P 1'
#
loop_
_entity.id
_entity.type
_entity.pdbx_description
1 polymer ?
#
loop_
_entity_poly.entity_id
_entity_poly.type
_entity_poly.pdbx_seq_one_letter_code
_entity_poly.pdbx_strand_id
1 'polypeptide(L)'
;MELSRVSPLLSRLVAAPGLLLRRRFTQNSTLFLLHNSNNKSKVILLLKHKQSKALATKAAAETRTRTNMVKAIRVYEHGDPEVLKWEDVEIGEPGEGEIRVRNKAIGLNFIDVYYRKGVYKPAKMPFTPGMEAVGEVVAVGPGLTGRTVGDIIAYAGGAMGSYAEEQILPANKVVPVPSSIDPVIAASIMLKGMTAQFLLRRCFKVEPGHTVLIQAAAGGVGSLLCQWANALGATVIGTVSTKEKAAQAKDDGCHH
;
A
#
# COMPACT_ATOMS: atom_id res chain seq x y z
N MET A 1 63.50 -0.52 7.67
CA MET A 1 62.67 -0.97 6.54
C MET A 1 61.21 -0.74 6.93
N GLU A 2 60.44 -0.11 6.05
CA GLU A 2 59.38 0.86 6.33
C GLU A 2 58.17 0.41 7.17
N LEU A 3 57.72 1.33 8.03
CA LEU A 3 56.36 1.47 8.55
C LEU A 3 55.53 2.28 7.54
N SER A 4 54.78 1.63 6.66
CA SER A 4 53.68 2.30 5.96
C SER A 4 52.55 1.30 5.69
N ARG A 5 51.30 1.78 5.87
CA ARG A 5 49.99 1.10 5.71
C ARG A 5 49.36 0.51 6.98
N VAL A 6 49.09 1.37 7.96
CA VAL A 6 47.96 1.20 8.88
C VAL A 6 46.78 2.02 8.34
N SER A 7 45.62 1.39 8.20
CA SER A 7 44.37 2.01 7.73
C SER A 7 43.94 3.18 8.65
N PRO A 8 43.49 4.32 8.10
CA PRO A 8 43.10 5.52 8.86
C PRO A 8 41.88 5.35 9.78
N LEU A 9 41.21 4.19 9.80
CA LEU A 9 40.15 3.89 10.76
C LEU A 9 40.66 3.58 12.17
N LEU A 10 41.89 3.08 12.32
CA LEU A 10 42.44 2.64 13.61
C LEU A 10 42.99 3.79 14.46
N SER A 11 43.40 4.90 13.86
CA SER A 11 43.88 6.07 14.59
C SER A 11 42.75 6.89 15.24
N ARG A 12 41.49 6.72 14.81
CA ARG A 12 40.34 7.46 15.36
C ARG A 12 39.70 6.82 16.60
N LEU A 13 40.04 5.58 16.93
CA LEU A 13 39.47 4.84 18.08
C LEU A 13 40.22 5.04 19.40
N VAL A 14 41.35 5.76 19.39
CA VAL A 14 42.25 5.88 20.56
C VAL A 14 42.11 7.23 21.31
N ALA A 15 41.21 8.11 20.88
CA ALA A 15 41.10 9.47 21.43
C ALA A 15 39.90 9.68 22.40
N ALA A 16 39.58 8.70 23.25
CA ALA A 16 38.61 8.87 24.34
C ALA A 16 39.28 8.56 25.70
N PRO A 17 39.25 9.48 26.69
CA PRO A 17 39.85 9.23 28.01
C PRO A 17 39.08 8.10 28.73
N GLY A 18 39.79 7.07 29.23
CA GLY A 18 39.21 6.02 30.10
C GLY A 18 39.26 4.57 29.60
N LEU A 19 39.81 4.30 28.41
CA LEU A 19 39.92 2.93 27.87
C LEU A 19 41.21 2.22 28.35
N LEU A 20 41.08 1.22 29.23
CA LEU A 20 42.17 0.32 29.59
C LEU A 20 42.21 -0.90 28.65
N LEU A 21 43.23 -0.96 27.80
CA LEU A 21 43.44 -2.04 26.83
C LEU A 21 44.38 -3.12 27.43
N ARG A 22 43.85 -4.26 27.88
CA ARG A 22 44.70 -5.43 28.22
C ARG A 22 44.79 -6.38 27.04
N ARG A 23 45.98 -6.51 26.46
CA ARG A 23 46.30 -7.54 25.45
C ARG A 23 46.66 -8.85 26.14
N ARG A 24 46.01 -9.95 25.77
CA ARG A 24 46.54 -11.31 25.93
C ARG A 24 46.72 -11.91 24.54
N PHE A 25 47.94 -12.36 24.24
CA PHE A 25 48.22 -13.12 23.04
C PHE A 25 47.98 -14.60 23.33
N THR A 26 47.13 -15.25 22.55
CA THR A 26 47.21 -16.70 22.33
C THR A 26 47.36 -16.93 20.83
N GLN A 27 48.02 -18.03 20.47
CA GLN A 27 48.68 -18.24 19.18
C GLN A 27 47.79 -18.28 17.92
N ASN A 28 46.48 -17.97 17.99
CA ASN A 28 45.63 -17.94 16.80
C ASN A 28 44.42 -16.97 16.82
N SER A 29 44.34 -16.03 17.77
CA SER A 29 43.30 -14.99 17.77
C SER A 29 43.64 -13.81 18.68
N THR A 30 43.35 -12.59 18.22
CA THR A 30 43.47 -11.37 19.03
C THR A 30 42.10 -11.00 19.59
N LEU A 31 41.91 -11.16 20.90
CA LEU A 31 40.70 -10.79 21.60
C LEU A 31 40.87 -9.40 22.25
N PHE A 32 40.02 -8.44 21.91
CA PHE A 32 39.96 -7.15 22.59
C PHE A 32 38.79 -7.13 23.57
N LEU A 33 39.09 -7.02 24.86
CA LEU A 33 38.11 -6.76 25.91
C LEU A 33 38.09 -5.24 26.16
N LEU A 34 36.97 -4.60 25.85
CA LEU A 34 36.70 -3.21 26.23
C LEU A 34 35.84 -3.21 27.49
N HIS A 35 36.37 -2.64 28.57
CA HIS A 35 35.62 -2.36 29.79
C HIS A 35 35.05 -0.94 29.70
N ASN A 36 33.75 -0.78 29.89
CA ASN A 36 33.09 0.52 30.04
C ASN A 36 32.47 0.56 31.45
N SER A 37 32.62 1.67 32.18
CA SER A 37 32.28 1.76 33.60
C SER A 37 30.77 1.81 33.92
N ASN A 38 29.89 1.58 32.93
CA ASN A 38 28.44 1.48 33.12
C ASN A 38 27.91 0.13 32.62
N ASN A 39 28.08 -0.88 33.48
CA ASN A 39 27.38 -2.17 33.63
C ASN A 39 26.51 -2.76 32.49
N LYS A 40 27.03 -2.86 31.26
CA LYS A 40 26.55 -3.84 30.25
C LYS A 40 27.74 -4.34 29.42
N SER A 41 28.23 -5.53 29.75
CA SER A 41 29.32 -6.20 29.01
C SER A 41 28.85 -6.57 27.60
N LYS A 42 29.35 -5.89 26.57
CA LYS A 42 29.26 -6.33 25.17
C LYS A 42 30.53 -7.09 24.80
N VAL A 43 30.41 -8.39 24.58
CA VAL A 43 31.48 -9.21 24.00
C VAL A 43 31.48 -8.97 22.49
N ILE A 44 32.53 -8.33 21.96
CA ILE A 44 32.74 -8.19 20.52
C ILE A 44 33.71 -9.29 20.08
N LEU A 45 33.19 -10.30 19.39
CA LEU A 45 33.96 -11.38 18.80
C LEU A 45 34.57 -10.90 17.47
N LEU A 46 35.90 -10.76 17.37
CA LEU A 46 36.57 -10.45 16.11
C LEU A 46 36.64 -11.71 15.24
N LEU A 47 35.64 -11.90 14.38
CA LEU A 47 35.68 -12.88 13.29
C LEU A 47 36.63 -12.40 12.19
N LYS A 48 37.43 -13.33 11.62
CA LYS A 48 38.36 -13.06 10.51
C LYS A 48 37.66 -12.27 9.40
N HIS A 49 38.34 -11.25 8.86
CA HIS A 49 37.83 -10.17 8.00
C HIS A 49 36.93 -10.57 6.80
N LYS A 50 37.00 -11.82 6.31
CA LYS A 50 36.10 -12.33 5.25
C LYS A 50 34.76 -12.86 5.80
N GLN A 51 34.75 -13.49 6.97
CA GLN A 51 33.52 -14.00 7.60
C GLN A 51 32.70 -12.86 8.23
N SER A 52 33.34 -11.82 8.76
CA SER A 52 32.65 -10.65 9.34
C SER A 52 31.89 -9.83 8.29
N LYS A 53 32.47 -9.65 7.09
CA LYS A 53 31.76 -9.03 5.94
C LYS A 53 30.54 -9.86 5.54
N ALA A 54 30.70 -11.17 5.36
CA ALA A 54 29.59 -12.05 4.97
C ALA A 54 28.45 -12.08 6.00
N LEU A 55 28.76 -12.15 7.30
CA LEU A 55 27.74 -12.04 8.34
C LEU A 55 27.08 -10.66 8.38
N ALA A 56 27.84 -9.57 8.19
CA ALA A 56 27.27 -8.22 8.15
C ALA A 56 26.38 -8.01 6.93
N THR A 57 26.73 -8.56 5.76
CA THR A 57 25.88 -8.52 4.56
C THR A 57 24.62 -9.36 4.75
N LYS A 58 24.73 -10.54 5.37
CA LYS A 58 23.58 -11.39 5.67
C LYS A 58 22.65 -10.76 6.70
N ALA A 59 23.19 -10.20 7.78
CA ALA A 59 22.41 -9.46 8.78
C ALA A 59 21.78 -8.19 8.21
N ALA A 60 22.48 -7.45 7.34
CA ALA A 60 21.91 -6.29 6.65
C ALA A 60 20.82 -6.70 5.64
N ALA A 61 20.98 -7.82 4.95
CA ALA A 61 19.97 -8.37 4.05
C ALA A 61 18.74 -8.89 4.82
N GLU A 62 18.93 -9.59 5.93
CA GLU A 62 17.87 -10.06 6.86
C GLU A 62 17.15 -8.88 7.54
N THR A 63 17.87 -7.81 7.84
CA THR A 63 17.27 -6.56 8.35
C THR A 63 16.50 -5.83 7.26
N ARG A 64 17.04 -5.76 6.03
CA ARG A 64 16.35 -5.18 4.85
C ARG A 64 15.07 -5.94 4.48
N THR A 65 15.11 -7.27 4.55
CA THR A 65 13.92 -8.11 4.29
C THR A 65 12.88 -7.92 5.37
N ARG A 66 13.25 -7.85 6.66
CA ARG A 66 12.29 -7.54 7.73
C ARG A 66 11.66 -6.14 7.62
N THR A 67 12.37 -5.14 7.08
CA THR A 67 11.82 -3.80 6.87
C THR A 67 10.95 -3.65 5.61
N ASN A 68 10.94 -4.66 4.72
CA ASN A 68 10.16 -4.65 3.49
C ASN A 68 8.91 -5.56 3.55
N MET A 69 8.64 -6.15 4.73
CA MET A 69 7.41 -6.88 4.97
C MET A 69 6.29 -5.90 5.32
N VAL A 70 5.15 -6.05 4.65
CA VAL A 70 3.93 -5.30 4.94
C VAL A 70 2.81 -6.28 5.19
N LYS A 71 1.77 -5.87 5.90
CA LYS A 71 0.61 -6.73 6.06
C LYS A 71 -0.28 -6.69 4.82
N ALA A 72 -0.79 -7.85 4.44
CA ALA A 72 -1.79 -7.99 3.39
C ALA A 72 -2.76 -9.13 3.68
N ILE A 73 -3.96 -9.02 3.12
CA ILE A 73 -4.91 -10.13 3.06
C ILE A 73 -4.51 -11.05 1.92
N ARG A 74 -4.45 -12.36 2.19
CA ARG A 74 -4.10 -13.41 1.22
C ARG A 74 -5.19 -14.44 1.14
N VAL A 75 -5.52 -14.82 -0.10
CA VAL A 75 -6.49 -15.85 -0.44
C VAL A 75 -5.77 -16.95 -1.22
N TYR A 76 -5.69 -18.14 -0.61
CA TYR A 76 -4.99 -19.31 -1.16
C TYR A 76 -5.93 -20.27 -1.90
N GLU A 77 -7.21 -20.25 -1.53
CA GLU A 77 -8.28 -21.06 -2.11
C GLU A 77 -9.58 -20.27 -2.09
N HIS A 78 -10.54 -20.66 -2.93
CA HIS A 78 -11.83 -20.00 -2.99
C HIS A 78 -12.72 -20.40 -1.81
N GLY A 79 -13.53 -19.47 -1.30
CA GLY A 79 -14.45 -19.77 -0.22
C GLY A 79 -15.18 -18.57 0.39
N ASP A 80 -15.75 -18.84 1.56
CA ASP A 80 -16.39 -17.85 2.42
C ASP A 80 -15.33 -17.00 3.16
N PRO A 81 -15.70 -15.96 3.94
CA PRO A 81 -14.75 -14.97 4.46
C PRO A 81 -13.57 -15.56 5.26
N GLU A 82 -13.70 -16.77 5.80
CA GLU A 82 -12.70 -17.46 6.61
C GLU A 82 -11.41 -17.78 5.83
N VAL A 83 -11.45 -17.78 4.49
CA VAL A 83 -10.25 -17.98 3.65
C VAL A 83 -9.34 -16.74 3.60
N LEU A 84 -9.79 -15.59 4.12
CA LEU A 84 -9.02 -14.35 4.16
C LEU A 84 -7.98 -14.42 5.29
N LYS A 85 -6.69 -14.51 4.93
CA LYS A 85 -5.59 -14.58 5.90
C LYS A 85 -4.84 -13.27 5.98
N TRP A 86 -4.65 -12.73 7.18
CA TRP A 86 -3.86 -11.52 7.43
C TRP A 86 -2.40 -11.90 7.71
N GLU A 87 -1.52 -11.64 6.75
CA GLU A 87 -0.15 -12.17 6.73
C GLU A 87 0.86 -11.07 6.40
N ASP A 88 2.11 -11.28 6.81
CA ASP A 88 3.23 -10.46 6.35
C ASP A 88 3.63 -10.91 4.94
N VAL A 89 3.75 -9.98 4.01
CA VAL A 89 4.19 -10.22 2.62
C VAL A 89 5.31 -9.28 2.20
N GLU A 90 6.19 -9.77 1.33
CA GLU A 90 7.20 -8.95 0.69
C GLU A 90 6.64 -8.37 -0.62
N ILE A 91 6.74 -7.05 -0.80
CA ILE A 91 6.26 -6.35 -2.01
C ILE A 91 7.38 -6.13 -3.04
N GLY A 92 8.64 -5.96 -2.58
CA GLY A 92 9.77 -5.61 -3.45
C GLY A 92 9.75 -4.15 -3.89
N GLU A 93 10.72 -3.72 -4.72
CA GLU A 93 10.85 -2.34 -5.23
C GLU A 93 10.07 -2.13 -6.55
N PRO A 94 9.50 -0.93 -6.81
CA PRO A 94 8.79 -0.67 -8.07
C PRO A 94 9.74 -0.72 -9.27
N GLY A 95 9.31 -1.39 -10.33
CA GLY A 95 9.99 -1.42 -11.62
C GLY A 95 9.75 -0.17 -12.46
N GLU A 96 10.27 -0.16 -13.69
CA GLU A 96 10.05 0.93 -14.65
C GLU A 96 8.55 1.14 -14.90
N GLY A 97 8.08 2.40 -14.83
CA GLY A 97 6.67 2.75 -15.01
C GLY A 97 5.76 2.46 -13.81
N GLU A 98 6.31 1.91 -12.72
CA GLU A 98 5.57 1.55 -11.52
C GLU A 98 5.83 2.51 -10.35
N ILE A 99 4.92 2.50 -9.39
CA ILE A 99 5.04 3.20 -8.11
C ILE A 99 4.68 2.25 -6.98
N ARG A 100 5.33 2.41 -5.82
CA ARG A 100 4.88 1.80 -4.58
C ARG A 100 4.01 2.79 -3.83
N VAL A 101 2.84 2.34 -3.39
CA VAL A 101 1.84 3.15 -2.71
C VAL A 101 1.54 2.54 -1.35
N ARG A 102 1.55 3.37 -0.31
CA ARG A 102 1.02 3.03 1.01
C ARG A 102 -0.45 3.43 1.10
N ASN A 103 -1.32 2.44 1.25
CA ASN A 103 -2.76 2.65 1.29
C ASN A 103 -3.15 3.34 2.61
N LYS A 104 -3.91 4.44 2.50
CA LYS A 104 -4.50 5.13 3.66
C LYS A 104 -5.92 4.63 3.93
N ALA A 105 -6.68 4.36 2.86
CA ALA A 105 -8.03 3.83 2.92
C ALA A 105 -8.31 2.99 1.67
N ILE A 106 -9.05 1.89 1.83
CA ILE A 106 -9.37 0.96 0.74
C ILE A 106 -10.88 0.91 0.54
N GLY A 107 -11.30 0.80 -0.72
CA GLY A 107 -12.71 0.63 -1.06
C GLY A 107 -13.09 -0.84 -1.15
N LEU A 108 -14.22 -1.20 -0.54
CA LEU A 108 -14.77 -2.55 -0.59
C LEU A 108 -15.88 -2.62 -1.64
N ASN A 109 -15.86 -3.66 -2.47
CA ASN A 109 -16.80 -3.83 -3.56
C ASN A 109 -17.28 -5.28 -3.67
N PHE A 110 -18.50 -5.50 -4.19
CA PHE A 110 -19.05 -6.84 -4.37
C PHE A 110 -18.19 -7.73 -5.29
N ILE A 111 -17.46 -7.12 -6.22
CA ILE A 111 -16.52 -7.84 -7.10
C ILE A 111 -15.45 -8.60 -6.32
N ASP A 112 -15.04 -8.09 -5.16
CA ASP A 112 -14.04 -8.74 -4.30
C ASP A 112 -14.57 -10.08 -3.77
N VAL A 113 -15.87 -10.16 -3.48
CA VAL A 113 -16.55 -11.40 -3.09
C VAL A 113 -16.61 -12.38 -4.25
N TYR A 114 -16.84 -11.90 -5.48
CA TYR A 114 -16.88 -12.77 -6.67
C TYR A 114 -15.52 -13.41 -6.96
N TYR A 115 -14.42 -12.68 -6.79
CA TYR A 115 -13.08 -13.26 -6.86
C TYR A 115 -12.82 -14.24 -5.72
N ARG A 116 -13.15 -13.87 -4.48
CA ARG A 116 -12.96 -14.76 -3.32
C ARG A 116 -13.73 -16.07 -3.46
N LYS A 117 -14.98 -16.02 -3.93
CA LYS A 117 -15.84 -17.21 -4.16
C LYS A 117 -15.50 -17.98 -5.44
N GLY A 118 -14.59 -17.49 -6.28
CA GLY A 118 -14.20 -18.16 -7.52
C GLY A 118 -15.19 -18.02 -8.68
N VAL A 119 -16.20 -17.13 -8.55
CA VAL A 119 -17.08 -16.75 -9.67
C VAL A 119 -16.24 -16.06 -10.75
N TYR A 120 -15.32 -15.19 -10.33
CA TYR A 120 -14.29 -14.62 -11.19
C TYR A 120 -12.92 -15.22 -10.86
N LYS A 121 -12.14 -15.50 -11.90
CA LYS A 121 -10.81 -16.09 -11.77
C LYS A 121 -9.76 -14.99 -11.61
N PRO A 122 -9.00 -14.96 -10.51
CA PRO A 122 -7.86 -14.05 -10.39
C PRO A 122 -6.77 -14.46 -11.39
N ALA A 123 -5.87 -13.54 -11.71
CA ALA A 123 -4.76 -13.81 -12.64
C ALA A 123 -3.78 -14.86 -12.11
N LYS A 124 -3.61 -14.95 -10.79
CA LYS A 124 -2.75 -15.92 -10.10
C LYS A 124 -3.29 -16.22 -8.70
N MET A 125 -2.96 -17.40 -8.18
CA MET A 125 -3.14 -17.76 -6.77
C MET A 125 -1.76 -17.91 -6.10
N PRO A 126 -1.61 -17.60 -4.79
CA PRO A 126 -2.54 -16.84 -3.97
C PRO A 126 -2.65 -15.38 -4.44
N PHE A 127 -3.80 -14.75 -4.21
CA PHE A 127 -4.03 -13.34 -4.54
C PHE A 127 -4.37 -12.50 -3.31
N THR A 128 -4.22 -11.18 -3.46
CA THR A 128 -4.69 -10.18 -2.50
C THR A 128 -5.92 -9.49 -3.09
N PRO A 129 -7.08 -9.51 -2.42
CA PRO A 129 -8.28 -8.86 -2.92
C PRO A 129 -8.20 -7.34 -3.03
N GLY A 130 -9.22 -6.75 -3.64
CA GLY A 130 -9.43 -5.30 -3.68
C GLY A 130 -8.78 -4.63 -4.89
N MET A 131 -9.49 -3.67 -5.47
CA MET A 131 -9.09 -2.92 -6.67
C MET A 131 -9.34 -1.41 -6.53
N GLU A 132 -9.57 -0.92 -5.32
CA GLU A 132 -9.91 0.48 -5.04
C GLU A 132 -9.19 0.92 -3.76
N ALA A 133 -8.44 2.02 -3.83
CA ALA A 133 -7.89 2.68 -2.64
C ALA A 133 -7.46 4.12 -2.92
N VAL A 134 -7.17 4.81 -1.82
CA VAL A 134 -6.39 6.04 -1.77
C VAL A 134 -5.15 5.78 -0.94
N GLY A 135 -4.02 6.29 -1.43
CA GLY A 135 -2.74 6.10 -0.78
C GLY A 135 -1.75 7.19 -1.09
N GLU A 136 -0.59 7.07 -0.48
CA GLU A 136 0.55 7.95 -0.67
C GLU A 136 1.65 7.21 -1.42
N VAL A 137 2.26 7.86 -2.40
CA VAL A 137 3.41 7.30 -3.12
C VAL A 137 4.63 7.29 -2.19
N VAL A 138 5.20 6.11 -1.95
CA VAL A 138 6.35 5.93 -1.04
C VAL A 138 7.65 5.58 -1.79
N ALA A 139 7.53 5.09 -3.02
CA ALA A 139 8.66 4.87 -3.91
C ALA A 139 8.21 5.00 -5.38
N VAL A 140 9.15 5.40 -6.23
CA VAL A 140 8.93 5.59 -7.67
C VAL A 140 9.95 4.75 -8.43
N GLY A 141 9.48 4.02 -9.43
CA GLY A 141 10.33 3.22 -10.30
C GLY A 141 11.30 4.05 -11.15
N PRO A 142 12.37 3.44 -11.67
CA PRO A 142 13.34 4.12 -12.51
C PRO A 142 12.69 4.79 -13.74
N GLY A 143 13.16 5.99 -14.08
CA GLY A 143 12.76 6.69 -15.31
C GLY A 143 11.35 7.29 -15.32
N LEU A 144 10.55 7.09 -14.26
CA LEU A 144 9.21 7.65 -14.20
C LEU A 144 9.24 9.17 -14.00
N THR A 145 8.56 9.89 -14.89
CA THR A 145 8.31 11.33 -14.78
C THR A 145 6.82 11.58 -14.49
N GLY A 146 6.50 12.57 -13.66
CA GLY A 146 5.11 12.99 -13.41
C GLY A 146 4.45 12.40 -12.16
N ARG A 147 5.20 11.64 -11.34
CA ARG A 147 4.82 11.24 -9.98
C ARG A 147 6.00 11.41 -9.04
N THR A 148 5.73 11.80 -7.81
CA THR A 148 6.74 11.99 -6.76
C THR A 148 6.35 11.30 -5.47
N VAL A 149 7.35 10.95 -4.66
CA VAL A 149 7.13 10.47 -3.30
C VAL A 149 6.39 11.55 -2.51
N GLY A 150 5.34 11.15 -1.78
CA GLY A 150 4.44 12.04 -1.05
C GLY A 150 3.15 12.40 -1.80
N ASP A 151 3.04 12.09 -3.10
CA ASP A 151 1.80 12.31 -3.86
C ASP A 151 0.65 11.53 -3.22
N ILE A 152 -0.48 12.20 -2.97
CA ILE A 152 -1.74 11.53 -2.59
C ILE A 152 -2.50 11.18 -3.85
N ILE A 153 -2.72 9.87 -4.04
CA ILE A 153 -3.32 9.33 -5.25
C ILE A 153 -4.50 8.44 -4.91
N ALA A 154 -5.42 8.32 -5.86
CA ALA A 154 -6.49 7.35 -5.86
C ALA A 154 -6.35 6.44 -7.08
N TYR A 155 -6.84 5.22 -6.94
CA TYR A 155 -7.00 4.32 -8.06
C TYR A 155 -8.23 3.44 -7.85
N ALA A 156 -8.85 3.08 -8.96
CA ALA A 156 -9.95 2.14 -9.00
C ALA A 156 -9.91 1.36 -10.31
N GLY A 157 -10.16 0.05 -10.21
CA GLY A 157 -10.06 -0.89 -11.31
C GLY A 157 -8.61 -1.26 -11.65
N GLY A 158 -8.43 -2.40 -12.31
CA GLY A 158 -7.18 -2.80 -12.96
C GLY A 158 -5.88 -2.58 -12.17
N ALA A 159 -5.82 -3.05 -10.92
CA ALA A 159 -4.61 -3.23 -10.11
C ALA A 159 -5.04 -3.95 -8.81
N MET A 160 -5.22 -5.27 -8.90
CA MET A 160 -5.73 -6.05 -7.77
C MET A 160 -4.64 -6.21 -6.70
N GLY A 161 -4.99 -5.89 -5.45
CA GLY A 161 -4.05 -5.93 -4.33
C GLY A 161 -4.32 -4.88 -3.25
N SER A 162 -5.43 -4.15 -3.29
CA SER A 162 -5.64 -3.04 -2.36
C SER A 162 -5.81 -3.46 -0.91
N TYR A 163 -6.14 -4.72 -0.63
CA TYR A 163 -6.21 -5.25 0.74
C TYR A 163 -4.80 -5.53 1.30
N ALA A 164 -3.95 -4.51 1.27
CA ALA A 164 -2.58 -4.51 1.75
C ALA A 164 -2.24 -3.12 2.29
N GLU A 165 -1.29 -3.04 3.22
CA GLU A 165 -0.76 -1.76 3.70
C GLU A 165 0.00 -1.01 2.60
N GLU A 166 0.75 -1.74 1.77
CA GLU A 166 1.42 -1.19 0.59
C GLU A 166 1.26 -2.12 -0.63
N GLN A 167 1.31 -1.56 -1.83
CA GLN A 167 1.38 -2.34 -3.07
C GLN A 167 2.18 -1.60 -4.15
N ILE A 168 2.59 -2.35 -5.17
CA ILE A 168 3.14 -1.78 -6.41
C ILE A 168 2.05 -1.82 -7.48
N LEU A 169 1.89 -0.71 -8.21
CA LEU A 169 1.00 -0.64 -9.36
C LEU A 169 1.53 0.31 -10.45
N PRO A 170 1.03 0.19 -11.70
CA PRO A 170 1.44 1.08 -12.77
C PRO A 170 1.04 2.54 -12.49
N ALA A 171 1.97 3.47 -12.70
CA ALA A 171 1.76 4.90 -12.43
C ALA A 171 0.66 5.54 -13.30
N ASN A 172 0.34 4.94 -14.45
CA ASN A 172 -0.72 5.41 -15.35
C ASN A 172 -2.13 4.97 -14.94
N LYS A 173 -2.26 4.20 -13.85
CA LYS A 173 -3.56 3.76 -13.29
C LYS A 173 -4.02 4.60 -12.12
N VAL A 174 -3.26 5.63 -11.73
CA VAL A 174 -3.59 6.47 -10.59
C VAL A 174 -3.95 7.90 -11.02
N VAL A 175 -4.83 8.53 -10.24
CA VAL A 175 -5.20 9.94 -10.37
C VAL A 175 -4.84 10.70 -9.08
N PRO A 176 -4.48 11.99 -9.15
CA PRO A 176 -4.24 12.78 -7.95
C PRO A 176 -5.53 12.97 -7.16
N VAL A 177 -5.44 12.97 -5.82
CA VAL A 177 -6.55 13.37 -4.95
C VAL A 177 -6.38 14.83 -4.58
N PRO A 178 -7.36 15.71 -4.87
CA PRO A 178 -7.32 17.10 -4.40
C PRO A 178 -7.23 17.16 -2.87
N SER A 179 -6.41 18.09 -2.36
CA SER A 179 -6.22 18.26 -0.90
C SER A 179 -7.49 18.67 -0.15
N SER A 180 -8.50 19.17 -0.87
CA SER A 180 -9.81 19.51 -0.33
C SER A 180 -10.72 18.30 -0.07
N ILE A 181 -10.31 17.09 -0.50
CA ILE A 181 -11.11 15.87 -0.35
C ILE A 181 -10.43 14.96 0.66
N ASP A 182 -11.19 14.56 1.69
CA ASP A 182 -10.71 13.59 2.67
C ASP A 182 -10.36 12.24 1.98
N PRO A 183 -9.20 11.62 2.29
CA PRO A 183 -8.78 10.37 1.68
C PRO A 183 -9.78 9.21 1.84
N VAL A 184 -10.51 9.12 2.95
CA VAL A 184 -11.52 8.07 3.18
C VAL A 184 -12.72 8.32 2.28
N ILE A 185 -13.16 9.57 2.16
CA ILE A 185 -14.23 9.94 1.22
C ILE A 185 -13.80 9.57 -0.21
N ALA A 186 -12.61 9.98 -0.64
CA ALA A 186 -12.10 9.63 -1.97
C ALA A 186 -12.07 8.12 -2.20
N ALA A 187 -11.52 7.33 -1.26
CA ALA A 187 -11.47 5.86 -1.37
C ALA A 187 -12.86 5.21 -1.41
N SER A 188 -13.86 5.82 -0.79
CA SER A 188 -15.23 5.29 -0.79
C SER A 188 -15.96 5.48 -2.12
N ILE A 189 -15.60 6.49 -2.92
CA ILE A 189 -16.36 6.91 -4.10
C ILE A 189 -15.71 6.58 -5.43
N MET A 190 -14.41 6.28 -5.52
CA MET A 190 -13.71 6.21 -6.80
C MET A 190 -14.37 5.29 -7.85
N LEU A 191 -14.51 4.00 -7.56
CA LEU A 191 -15.10 3.01 -8.45
C LEU A 191 -16.57 3.32 -8.71
N LYS A 192 -17.30 3.75 -7.69
CA LYS A 192 -18.73 4.04 -7.75
C LYS A 192 -19.01 5.27 -8.60
N GLY A 193 -18.22 6.32 -8.42
CA GLY A 193 -18.25 7.56 -9.18
C GLY A 193 -17.80 7.38 -10.62
N MET A 194 -16.76 6.57 -10.89
CA MET A 194 -16.39 6.18 -12.24
C MET A 194 -17.53 5.42 -12.94
N THR A 195 -18.20 4.51 -12.22
CA THR A 195 -19.36 3.78 -12.75
C THR A 195 -20.52 4.73 -13.05
N ALA A 196 -20.83 5.65 -12.13
CA ALA A 196 -21.87 6.66 -12.33
C ALA A 196 -21.57 7.55 -13.55
N GLN A 197 -20.32 8.02 -13.67
CA GLN A 197 -19.86 8.83 -14.81
C GLN A 197 -20.03 8.07 -16.12
N PHE A 198 -19.59 6.81 -16.16
CA PHE A 198 -19.67 5.98 -17.36
C PHE A 198 -21.12 5.82 -17.81
N LEU A 199 -22.03 5.50 -16.87
CA LEU A 199 -23.44 5.29 -17.19
C LEU A 199 -24.14 6.57 -17.66
N LEU A 200 -23.95 7.69 -16.94
CA LEU A 200 -24.67 8.95 -17.21
C LEU A 200 -24.10 9.79 -18.34
N ARG A 201 -22.82 9.57 -18.71
CA ARG A 201 -22.11 10.43 -19.67
C ARG A 201 -21.63 9.68 -20.90
N ARG A 202 -21.40 8.36 -20.83
CA ARG A 202 -20.78 7.58 -21.92
C ARG A 202 -21.68 6.49 -22.49
N CYS A 203 -22.42 5.76 -21.67
CA CYS A 203 -23.41 4.79 -22.15
C CYS A 203 -24.61 5.48 -22.77
N PHE A 204 -25.21 6.39 -21.99
CA PHE A 204 -26.27 7.27 -22.45
C PHE A 204 -25.99 8.65 -21.86
N LYS A 205 -25.91 9.66 -22.71
CA LYS A 205 -25.65 11.02 -22.26
C LYS A 205 -26.94 11.62 -21.69
N VAL A 206 -27.06 11.62 -20.37
CA VAL A 206 -28.21 12.23 -19.68
C VAL A 206 -28.17 13.75 -19.83
N GLU A 207 -29.33 14.34 -20.14
CA GLU A 207 -29.53 15.76 -20.40
C GLU A 207 -30.83 16.21 -19.72
N PRO A 208 -31.02 17.53 -19.53
CA PRO A 208 -32.24 18.06 -18.92
C PRO A 208 -33.51 17.56 -19.61
N GLY A 209 -34.52 17.19 -18.83
CA GLY A 209 -35.81 16.69 -19.34
C GLY A 209 -35.85 15.19 -19.61
N HIS A 210 -34.74 14.47 -19.54
CA HIS A 210 -34.78 13.00 -19.52
C HIS A 210 -35.36 12.47 -18.21
N THR A 211 -36.02 11.32 -18.27
CA THR A 211 -36.45 10.56 -17.09
C THR A 211 -35.63 9.29 -16.98
N VAL A 212 -35.05 9.04 -15.80
CA VAL A 212 -34.20 7.88 -15.53
C VAL A 212 -34.75 7.04 -14.38
N LEU A 213 -34.70 5.72 -14.53
CA LEU A 213 -34.99 4.76 -13.47
C LEU A 213 -33.67 4.21 -12.91
N ILE A 214 -33.42 4.42 -11.63
CA ILE A 214 -32.22 3.95 -10.93
C ILE A 214 -32.61 2.79 -10.01
N GLN A 215 -32.02 1.63 -10.27
CA GLN A 215 -32.18 0.46 -9.41
C GLN A 215 -31.32 0.57 -8.16
N ALA A 216 -31.85 0.15 -7.02
CA ALA A 216 -31.18 0.23 -5.72
C ALA A 216 -30.64 1.64 -5.43
N ALA A 217 -31.52 2.64 -5.52
CA ALA A 217 -31.19 4.06 -5.47
C ALA A 217 -30.44 4.49 -4.19
N ALA A 218 -30.70 3.84 -3.06
CA ALA A 218 -29.98 4.06 -1.80
C ALA A 218 -28.71 3.18 -1.63
N GLY A 219 -28.23 2.55 -2.71
CA GLY A 219 -27.00 1.76 -2.72
C GLY A 219 -25.78 2.61 -3.10
N GLY A 220 -24.57 2.06 -2.95
CA GLY A 220 -23.33 2.83 -3.12
C GLY A 220 -23.13 3.48 -4.50
N VAL A 221 -23.58 2.83 -5.59
CA VAL A 221 -23.59 3.45 -6.93
C VAL A 221 -24.88 4.23 -7.16
N GLY A 222 -26.00 3.71 -6.66
CA GLY A 222 -27.32 4.32 -6.81
C GLY A 222 -27.38 5.74 -6.27
N SER A 223 -26.83 5.98 -5.08
CA SER A 223 -26.88 7.31 -4.45
C SER A 223 -26.16 8.36 -5.28
N LEU A 224 -24.96 8.04 -5.80
CA LEU A 224 -24.21 8.92 -6.70
C LEU A 224 -24.92 9.14 -8.04
N LEU A 225 -25.56 8.11 -8.60
CA LEU A 225 -26.35 8.23 -9.82
C LEU A 225 -27.55 9.17 -9.61
N CYS A 226 -28.25 9.06 -8.47
CA CYS A 226 -29.41 9.90 -8.18
C CYS A 226 -29.00 11.37 -8.08
N GLN A 227 -27.95 11.66 -7.31
CA GLN A 227 -27.47 13.02 -7.10
C GLN A 227 -27.03 13.65 -8.42
N TRP A 228 -26.25 12.91 -9.21
CA TRP A 228 -25.71 13.44 -10.45
C TRP A 228 -26.77 13.54 -11.56
N ALA A 229 -27.65 12.56 -11.72
CA ALA A 229 -28.73 12.64 -12.70
C ALA A 229 -29.67 13.82 -12.39
N ASN A 230 -30.02 14.03 -11.12
CA ASN A 230 -30.80 15.19 -10.71
C ASN A 230 -30.07 16.50 -11.01
N ALA A 231 -28.78 16.60 -10.66
CA ALA A 231 -27.96 17.78 -10.96
C ALA A 231 -27.81 18.07 -12.48
N LEU A 232 -27.97 17.06 -13.32
CA LEU A 232 -28.01 17.20 -14.79
C LEU A 232 -29.39 17.62 -15.33
N GLY A 233 -30.39 17.79 -14.46
CA GLY A 233 -31.75 18.20 -14.82
C GLY A 233 -32.67 17.06 -15.26
N ALA A 234 -32.32 15.81 -14.96
CA ALA A 234 -33.19 14.67 -15.23
C ALA A 234 -34.21 14.46 -14.12
N THR A 235 -35.39 13.92 -14.47
CA THR A 235 -36.33 13.37 -13.50
C THR A 235 -35.84 11.99 -13.07
N VAL A 236 -35.61 11.82 -11.77
CA VAL A 236 -35.03 10.60 -11.21
C VAL A 236 -36.09 9.78 -10.48
N ILE A 237 -36.29 8.54 -10.90
CA ILE A 237 -37.14 7.54 -10.23
C ILE A 237 -36.22 6.49 -9.60
N GLY A 238 -36.35 6.25 -8.31
CA GLY A 238 -35.50 5.30 -7.58
C GLY A 238 -36.26 4.07 -7.09
N THR A 239 -35.70 2.88 -7.27
CA THR A 239 -36.19 1.68 -6.58
C THR A 239 -35.39 1.41 -5.32
N VAL A 240 -36.09 1.01 -4.25
CA VAL A 240 -35.51 0.68 -2.94
C VAL A 240 -36.27 -0.46 -2.28
N SER A 241 -35.66 -1.08 -1.28
CA SER A 241 -36.25 -2.24 -0.58
C SER A 241 -37.01 -1.88 0.71
N THR A 242 -36.86 -0.67 1.23
CA THR A 242 -37.49 -0.22 2.49
C THR A 242 -37.84 1.26 2.43
N LYS A 243 -38.68 1.72 3.37
CA LYS A 243 -39.10 3.13 3.46
C LYS A 243 -37.95 4.05 3.88
N GLU A 244 -37.08 3.59 4.76
CA GLU A 244 -35.90 4.33 5.23
C GLU A 244 -34.93 4.60 4.07
N LYS A 245 -34.74 3.60 3.20
CA LYS A 245 -33.99 3.76 1.96
C LYS A 245 -34.68 4.69 0.97
N ALA A 246 -36.01 4.74 0.96
CA ALA A 246 -36.74 5.69 0.11
C ALA A 246 -36.48 7.13 0.55
N ALA A 247 -36.46 7.39 1.87
CA ALA A 247 -36.08 8.69 2.42
C ALA A 247 -34.65 9.07 2.01
N GLN A 248 -33.69 8.16 2.20
CA GLN A 248 -32.30 8.39 1.77
C GLN A 248 -32.20 8.65 0.26
N ALA A 249 -32.87 7.85 -0.58
CA ALA A 249 -32.85 8.03 -2.02
C ALA A 249 -33.43 9.39 -2.45
N LYS A 250 -34.47 9.87 -1.75
CA LYS A 250 -35.02 11.20 -1.95
C LYS A 250 -34.01 12.30 -1.59
N ASP A 251 -33.33 12.16 -0.45
CA ASP A 251 -32.26 13.09 -0.05
C ASP A 251 -31.09 13.07 -1.05
N ASP A 252 -30.83 11.92 -1.67
CA ASP A 252 -29.87 11.73 -2.76
C ASP A 252 -30.40 12.22 -4.13
N GLY A 253 -31.58 12.84 -4.22
CA GLY A 253 -32.06 13.48 -5.45
C GLY A 253 -33.05 12.67 -6.28
N CYS A 254 -33.60 11.57 -5.77
CA CYS A 254 -34.80 10.97 -6.37
C CYS A 254 -36.02 11.88 -6.21
N HIS A 255 -36.79 12.00 -7.28
CA HIS A 255 -38.08 12.69 -7.29
C HIS A 255 -39.23 11.73 -6.91
N HIS A 256 -39.08 10.45 -7.26
CA HIS A 256 -40.06 9.39 -7.07
C HIS A 256 -39.42 8.13 -6.50
#